data_AF-A0A1R1BC26-F1
#
_entry.id   AF-A0A1R1BC26-F1
#
_cell.length_a   1.000
_cell.length_b   1.000
_cell.length_c   1.000
_cell.angle_alpha   90.00
_cell.angle_beta   90.00
_cell.angle_gamma   90.00
#
_symmetry.space_group_name_H-M   'P 1'
#
loop_
_entity.id
_entity.type
_entity.pdbx_description
1 polymer ?
#
loop_
_entity_poly.entity_id
_entity_poly.type
_entity_poly.pdbx_seq_one_letter_code
_entity_poly.pdbx_strand_id
1 'polypeptide(L)' 'MNVLWLLPDDTTLESSVPNIDQLLFILELVNLISIKGISYKSFQSELIVENGQLKLAISLNKRPSSTFA' A
#
# COMPACT_ATOMS: atom_id res chain seq x y z
N MET A 1 -5.54 2.09 -12.73
CA MET A 1 -4.50 1.04 -12.66
C MET A 1 -4.71 0.27 -11.37
N ASN A 2 -4.39 -1.02 -11.35
CA ASN A 2 -4.63 -1.85 -10.18
C ASN A 2 -3.49 -1.68 -9.18
N VAL A 3 -3.86 -1.55 -7.91
CA VAL A 3 -2.95 -1.46 -6.77
C VAL A 3 -3.17 -2.69 -5.90
N LEU A 4 -2.07 -3.41 -5.64
CA LEU A 4 -2.01 -4.55 -4.75
C LEU A 4 -1.44 -4.09 -3.41
N TRP A 5 -2.23 -4.19 -2.35
CA TRP A 5 -1.81 -3.94 -0.97
C TRP A 5 -1.34 -5.27 -0.38
N LEU A 6 -0.03 -5.39 -0.14
CA LEU A 6 0.58 -6.58 0.45
C LEU A 6 0.61 -6.40 1.97
N LEU A 7 -0.29 -7.10 2.67
CA LEU A 7 -0.43 -7.00 4.12
C LEU A 7 0.63 -7.85 4.84
N PRO A 8 0.90 -7.58 6.14
CA PRO A 8 1.89 -8.32 6.93
C PRO A 8 1.55 -9.78 7.21
N ASP A 9 0.32 -10.20 6.94
CA ASP A 9 -0.18 -11.57 7.12
C ASP A 9 -0.27 -12.33 5.79
N ASP A 10 0.51 -11.89 4.80
CA ASP A 10 0.55 -12.39 3.42
C ASP A 10 -0.77 -12.21 2.65
N THR A 11 -1.77 -11.54 3.24
CA THR A 11 -3.00 -11.19 2.52
C THR A 11 -2.69 -10.14 1.44
N THR A 12 -3.18 -10.37 0.23
CA THR A 12 -3.15 -9.36 -0.84
C THR A 12 -4.55 -8.81 -1.05
N LEU A 13 -4.68 -7.48 -1.05
CA LEU A 13 -5.93 -6.79 -1.41
C LEU A 13 -5.72 -6.04 -2.71
N GLU A 14 -6.62 -6.21 -3.67
CA GLU A 14 -6.58 -5.48 -4.94
C GLU A 14 -7.60 -4.33 -4.93
N SER A 15 -7.19 -3.18 -5.47
CA SER A 15 -8.06 -2.02 -5.65
C SER A 15 -7.75 -1.32 -6.96
N SER A 16 -8.77 -0.75 -7.60
CA SER A 16 -8.58 0.11 -8.76
C SER A 16 -8.43 1.55 -8.30
N VAL A 17 -7.30 2.18 -8.67
CA VAL A 17 -7.03 3.58 -8.36
C VAL A 17 -6.98 4.37 -9.68
N PRO A 18 -7.72 5.48 -9.79
CA PRO A 18 -7.82 6.25 -11.03
C PRO A 18 -6.54 7.04 -11.34
N ASN A 19 -5.80 7.50 -10.32
CA ASN A 19 -4.58 8.27 -10.48
C ASN A 19 -3.46 7.71 -9.58
N ILE A 20 -2.50 7.03 -10.18
CA ILE A 20 -1.38 6.39 -9.46
C ILE A 20 -0.32 7.40 -9.04
N ASP A 21 -0.03 8.38 -9.89
CA ASP A 21 0.99 9.38 -9.60
C ASP A 21 0.61 10.19 -8.35
N GLN A 22 -0.67 10.55 -8.24
CA GLN A 22 -1.20 11.21 -7.05
C GLN A 22 -1.12 10.31 -5.81
N LEU A 23 -1.40 9.01 -5.94
CA LEU A 23 -1.30 8.06 -4.84
C LEU A 23 0.15 7.96 -4.34
N LEU A 24 1.10 7.74 -5.24
CA LEU A 24 2.52 7.62 -4.91
C LEU A 24 3.03 8.90 -4.22
N PHE A 25 2.69 10.06 -4.75
CA PHE A 25 3.02 11.34 -4.14
C PHE A 25 2.46 11.47 -2.70
N ILE A 26 1.20 11.08 -2.48
CA ILE A 26 0.60 11.12 -1.14
C ILE A 26 1.33 10.15 -0.20
N LEU A 27 1.73 8.96 -0.67
CA LEU A 27 2.42 7.95 0.14
C LEU A 27 3.84 8.34 0.51
N GLU A 28 4.52 9.15 -0.31
CA GLU A 28 5.80 9.76 0.04
C GLU A 28 5.65 10.79 1.17
N LEU A 29 4.54 11.54 1.20
CA LEU A 29 4.26 12.53 2.24
C LEU A 29 3.72 11.90 3.53
N VAL A 30 2.85 10.89 3.39
CA VAL A 30 2.14 10.21 4.47
C VAL A 30 2.23 8.71 4.24
N ASN A 31 3.18 8.08 4.92
CA ASN A 31 3.38 6.63 4.84
C ASN A 31 2.43 5.82 5.73
N LEU A 32 1.38 6.43 6.28
CA LEU A 32 0.38 5.75 7.11
C LEU A 32 -0.94 5.58 6.35
N ILE A 33 -1.42 4.34 6.27
CA ILE A 33 -2.63 3.98 5.52
C ILE A 33 -3.59 3.25 6.47
N SER A 34 -4.88 3.51 6.35
CA SER A 34 -5.92 2.76 7.07
C SER A 34 -6.69 1.88 6.09
N ILE A 35 -6.71 0.57 6.34
CA ILE A 35 -7.47 -0.40 5.55
C ILE A 35 -8.36 -1.19 6.51
N LYS A 36 -9.68 -1.16 6.28
CA LYS A 36 -10.69 -1.80 7.15
C LYS A 36 -10.54 -1.43 8.64
N GLY A 37 -10.14 -0.18 8.92
CA GLY A 37 -9.94 0.33 10.28
C GLY A 37 -8.60 -0.04 10.92
N ILE A 38 -7.75 -0.82 10.25
CA ILE A 38 -6.42 -1.18 10.73
C ILE A 38 -5.39 -0.24 10.08
N SER A 39 -4.51 0.33 10.90
CA SER A 39 -3.45 1.23 10.45
C SER A 39 -2.17 0.47 10.10
N TYR A 40 -1.63 0.77 8.92
CA TYR A 40 -0.40 0.20 8.38
C TYR A 40 0.58 1.29 7.99
N LYS A 41 1.87 0.98 8.01
CA LYS A 41 2.90 1.80 7.38
C LYS A 41 3.26 1.22 6.01
N SER A 42 3.20 2.02 4.96
CA SER A 42 3.84 1.67 3.69
C SER A 42 5.36 1.78 3.84
N PHE A 43 6.08 0.85 3.23
CA PHE A 43 7.55 0.86 3.30
C PHE A 43 8.24 0.50 1.98
N GLN A 44 7.51 -0.05 1.01
CA GLN A 44 8.04 -0.40 -0.30
C GLN A 44 6.93 -0.33 -1.34
N SER A 45 7.30 0.13 -2.53
CA SER A 45 6.43 0.19 -3.71
C SER A 45 7.15 -0.45 -4.89
N GLU A 46 6.46 -1.33 -5.62
CA GLU A 46 7.04 -2.09 -6.74
C GLU A 46 6.10 -2.07 -7.94
N LEU A 47 6.64 -1.88 -9.14
CA LEU A 47 5.87 -2.01 -10.38
C LEU A 47 5.92 -3.47 -10.84
N ILE A 48 4.75 -4.08 -10.97
CA ILE A 48 4.59 -5.45 -11.47
C ILE A 48 4.06 -5.39 -12.89
N VAL A 49 4.69 -6.13 -13.79
CA VAL A 49 4.25 -6.33 -15.17
C VAL A 49 3.85 -7.79 -15.32
N GLU A 50 2.55 -8.05 -15.43
CA GLU A 50 2.00 -9.40 -15.49
C GLU A 50 0.96 -9.49 -16.60
N ASN A 51 1.14 -10.43 -17.54
CA ASN A 51 0.25 -10.62 -18.69
C ASN A 51 -0.01 -9.32 -19.49
N GLY A 52 1.01 -8.47 -19.61
CA GLY A 52 0.91 -7.18 -20.29
C GLY A 52 0.14 -6.10 -19.53
N GLN A 53 -0.29 -6.38 -18.30
CA GLN A 53 -0.92 -5.42 -17.40
C GLN A 53 0.08 -4.88 -16.39
N LEU A 54 0.01 -3.57 -16.15
CA LEU A 54 0.77 -2.90 -15.10
C LEU A 54 -0.04 -2.90 -13.81
N LYS A 55 0.58 -3.36 -12.72
CA LYS A 55 0.04 -3.28 -11.36
C LYS A 55 1.07 -2.62 -10.45
N LEU A 56 0.61 -1.85 -9.47
CA LEU A 56 1.48 -1.29 -8.44
C LEU A 56 1.30 -2.13 -7.16
N ALA A 57 2.36 -2.76 -6.67
CA ALA A 57 2.36 -3.37 -5.36
C ALA A 57 2.86 -2.39 -4.31
N ILE A 58 2.18 -2.33 -3.17
CA ILE A 58 2.56 -1.52 -2.01
C ILE A 58 2.61 -2.43 -0.79
N SER A 59 3.81 -2.60 -0.25
CA SER A 59 4.05 -3.43 0.93
C SER A 59 3.76 -2.65 2.21
N LEU A 60 2.99 -3.28 3.09
CA LEU A 60 2.50 -2.71 4.33
C LEU A 60 3.08 -3.46 5.53
N ASN A 61 3.50 -2.72 6.54
CA ASN A 61 3.86 -3.25 7.86
C ASN A 61 2.80 -2.83 8.88
N LYS A 62 2.57 -3.66 9.91
CA LYS A 62 1.75 -3.23 11.06
C LYS A 62 2.37 -1.98 11.64
N ARG A 63 1.55 -0.97 11.93
CA ARG A 63 2.01 0.17 12.74
C ARG A 63 2.51 -0.41 14.07
N PRO A 64 3.78 -0.23 14.47
CA PRO A 64 4.17 -0.57 15.82
C PRO A 64 3.26 0.21 16.75
N SER A 65 2.61 -0.48 17.69
CA SER A 65 1.81 0.16 18.73
C SER A 65 2.69 1.21 19.38
N SER A 66 2.41 2.47 19.09
CA SER A 66 3.06 3.58 19.75
C SER A 66 2.53 3.58 21.18
N THR A 67 3.24 2.89 22.06
CA THR A 67 3.17 3.12 23.49
C THR A 67 3.70 4.53 23.70
N PHE A 68 2.81 5.52 23.61
CA PHE A 68 3.07 6.79 24.28
C PHE A 68 2.88 6.48 25.77
N ALA A 69 4.01 6.24 26.44
CA ALA A 69 4.10 6.26 27.90
C ALA A 69 4.08 7.72 28.38
#